data_AF-A0A3G5U3G1-F1
#
_entry.id   AF-A0A3G5U3G1-F1
#
_cell.length_a   1.000
_cell.length_b   1.000
_cell.length_c   1.000
_cell.angle_alpha   90.00
_cell.angle_beta   90.00
_cell.angle_gamma   90.00
#
_symmetry.space_group_name_H-M   'P 1'
#
loop_
_entity.id
_entity.type
_entity.pdbx_description
1 polymer ?
#
loop_
_entity_poly.entity_id
_entity_poly.type
_entity_poly.pdbx_seq_one_letter_code
_entity_poly.pdbx_strand_id
1 'polypeptide(L)'
;MSEVSMDTVIKGKQQSELLKHLEKVGIELMGRRDEMLEQWDEAGRKEDSVFEDDLKFVEELMNRNEELMFDIKVELITTMDEIHHQKMGY
;
A
#
# COMPACT_ATOMS: atom_id res chain seq x y z
N MET A 1 6.84 26.88 24.69
CA MET A 1 6.45 26.13 23.50
C MET A 1 6.57 24.66 23.88
N SER A 2 5.52 23.89 23.71
CA SER A 2 5.56 22.45 23.97
C SER A 2 6.48 21.80 22.93
N GLU A 3 7.44 20.99 23.39
CA GLU A 3 8.36 20.28 22.52
C GLU A 3 7.62 19.10 21.87
N VAL A 4 7.63 19.05 20.55
CA VAL A 4 7.16 17.88 19.80
C VAL A 4 8.10 16.71 20.09
N SER A 5 7.53 15.55 20.43
CA SER A 5 8.32 14.35 20.68
C SER A 5 9.01 13.89 19.39
N MET A 6 10.33 13.69 19.46
CA MET A 6 11.11 13.16 18.35
C MET A 6 10.63 11.77 17.94
N ASP A 7 10.15 10.96 18.89
CA ASP A 7 9.63 9.62 18.61
C ASP A 7 8.37 9.68 17.73
N THR A 8 7.47 10.63 18.00
CA THR A 8 6.26 10.84 17.19
C THR A 8 6.63 11.27 15.76
N VAL A 9 7.64 12.13 15.61
CA VAL A 9 8.16 12.55 14.29
C VAL A 9 8.78 11.37 13.54
N ILE A 10 9.57 10.54 14.22
CA ILE A 10 10.18 9.33 13.62
C ILE A 10 9.08 8.37 13.15
N LYS A 11 8.06 8.13 13.98
CA LYS A 11 6.92 7.27 13.63
C LYS A 11 6.19 7.77 12.39
N GLY A 12 5.90 9.07 12.30
CA GLY A 12 5.25 9.66 11.13
C GLY A 12 6.10 9.52 9.87
N LYS A 13 7.43 9.66 9.99
CA LYS A 13 8.36 9.42 8.87
C LYS A 13 8.34 7.96 8.42
N GLN A 14 8.41 7.01 9.36
CA GLN A 14 8.38 5.57 9.04
C GLN A 14 7.08 5.17 8.34
N GLN A 15 5.93 5.64 8.84
CA GLN A 15 4.63 5.41 8.21
C GLN A 15 4.58 6.00 6.79
N SER A 16 5.14 7.20 6.58
CA SER A 16 5.24 7.81 5.26
C SER A 16 6.14 7.03 4.29
N GLU A 17 7.26 6.49 4.77
CA GLU A 17 8.16 5.64 3.98
C GLU A 17 7.49 4.31 3.62
N LEU A 18 6.73 3.72 4.56
CA LEU A 18 5.97 2.49 4.32
C LEU A 18 4.87 2.70 3.27
N LEU A 19 4.15 3.82 3.31
CA LEU A 19 3.16 4.16 2.27
C LEU A 19 3.79 4.24 0.88
N LYS A 20 4.96 4.87 0.75
CA LYS A 20 5.69 4.93 -0.53
C LYS A 20 6.11 3.55 -1.01
N HIS A 21 6.45 2.64 -0.10
CA HIS A 21 6.80 1.27 -0.46
C HIS A 21 5.58 0.51 -0.96
N LEU A 22 4.44 0.58 -0.26
CA LEU A 22 3.20 -0.09 -0.66
C LEU A 22 2.64 0.46 -1.99
N GLU A 23 2.81 1.75 -2.26
CA GLU A 23 2.47 2.33 -3.56
C GLU A 23 3.28 1.69 -4.70
N LYS A 24 4.59 1.49 -4.50
CA LYS A 24 5.45 0.78 -5.46
C LYS A 24 5.03 -0.67 -5.65
N VAL A 25 4.73 -1.38 -4.55
CA VAL A 25 4.24 -2.76 -4.60
C VAL A 25 2.93 -2.83 -5.40
N GLY A 26 2.02 -1.88 -5.20
CA GLY A 26 0.78 -1.79 -5.98
C GLY A 26 1.04 -1.61 -7.49
N ILE A 27 1.99 -0.75 -7.86
CA ILE A 27 2.40 -0.56 -9.26
C ILE A 27 2.98 -1.86 -9.85
N GLU A 28 3.85 -2.55 -9.12
CA GLU A 28 4.44 -3.82 -9.55
C GLU A 28 3.39 -4.92 -9.74
N LEU A 29 2.42 -5.03 -8.82
CA LEU A 29 1.31 -5.98 -8.93
C LEU A 29 0.42 -5.69 -10.14
N MET A 30 0.10 -4.42 -10.40
CA MET A 30 -0.65 -4.01 -11.60
C MET A 30 0.10 -4.40 -12.87
N GLY A 31 1.39 -4.09 -12.95
CA GLY A 31 2.23 -4.49 -14.09
C GLY A 31 2.24 -6.01 -14.28
N ARG A 32 2.36 -6.77 -13.19
CA ARG A 32 2.36 -8.23 -13.25
C ARG A 32 1.03 -8.80 -13.74
N ARG A 33 -0.10 -8.26 -13.29
CA ARG A 33 -1.43 -8.62 -13.76
C ARG A 33 -1.55 -8.37 -15.27
N ASP A 34 -1.10 -7.20 -15.74
CA ASP A 34 -1.18 -6.83 -17.14
C ASP A 34 -0.32 -7.76 -18.03
N GLU A 35 0.92 -8.07 -17.61
CA GLU A 35 1.78 -9.07 -18.27
C GLU A 35 1.11 -10.45 -18.37
N MET A 36 0.40 -10.87 -17.32
CA MET A 36 -0.27 -12.17 -17.30
C MET A 36 -1.51 -12.19 -18.18
N LEU A 37 -2.28 -11.09 -18.24
CA LEU A 37 -3.41 -10.96 -19.15
C LEU A 37 -2.94 -11.03 -20.61
N GLU A 38 -1.85 -10.35 -20.96
CA GLU A 38 -1.24 -10.41 -22.29
C GLU A 38 -0.83 -11.84 -22.65
N GLN A 39 -0.13 -12.53 -21.74
CA GLN A 39 0.27 -13.93 -21.95
C GLN A 39 -0.92 -14.88 -22.09
N TRP A 40 -2.01 -14.65 -21.35
CA TRP A 40 -3.21 -15.47 -21.45
C TRP A 40 -3.95 -15.25 -22.78
N ASP A 41 -3.98 -14.01 -23.25
CA ASP A 41 -4.51 -13.63 -24.56
C ASP A 41 -3.70 -14.28 -25.69
N GLU A 42 -2.37 -14.22 -25.63
CA GLU A 42 -1.46 -14.88 -26.57
C GLU A 42 -1.61 -16.41 -26.56
N ALA A 43 -1.88 -17.01 -25.40
CA ALA A 43 -2.14 -18.43 -25.25
C ALA A 43 -3.55 -18.86 -25.75
N GLY A 44 -4.39 -17.90 -26.16
CA GLY A 44 -5.72 -18.14 -26.71
C GLY A 44 -6.79 -18.44 -25.67
N ARG A 45 -6.66 -17.93 -24.43
CA ARG A 45 -7.65 -18.06 -23.34
C ARG A 45 -8.21 -19.47 -23.14
N LYS A 46 -7.32 -20.46 -23.07
CA LYS A 46 -7.74 -21.85 -22.79
C LYS A 46 -8.42 -21.94 -21.42
N GLU A 47 -9.50 -22.70 -21.34
CA GLU A 47 -10.31 -22.89 -20.12
C GLU A 47 -9.51 -23.56 -18.99
N ASP A 48 -8.62 -24.51 -19.30
CA ASP A 48 -7.77 -25.20 -18.31
C ASP A 48 -6.48 -24.44 -17.94
N SER A 49 -6.51 -23.11 -18.07
CA SER A 49 -5.33 -22.27 -17.92
C SER A 49 -5.07 -21.91 -16.46
N VAL A 50 -3.81 -22.07 -16.01
CA VAL A 50 -3.34 -21.62 -14.69
C VAL A 50 -3.45 -20.09 -14.54
N PHE A 51 -3.51 -19.34 -15.65
CA PHE A 51 -3.61 -17.87 -15.63
C PHE A 51 -4.84 -17.37 -14.86
N GLU A 52 -5.98 -18.08 -14.85
CA GLU A 52 -7.17 -17.61 -14.13
C GLU A 52 -6.94 -17.58 -12.60
N ASP A 53 -6.38 -18.65 -12.05
CA ASP A 53 -6.10 -18.75 -10.61
C ASP A 53 -4.99 -17.80 -10.19
N ASP A 54 -3.92 -17.69 -10.99
CA ASP A 54 -2.82 -16.78 -10.70
C ASP A 54 -3.28 -15.31 -10.79
N LEU A 55 -4.16 -14.96 -11.75
CA LEU A 55 -4.73 -13.60 -11.85
C LEU A 55 -5.59 -13.26 -10.63
N LYS A 56 -6.46 -14.17 -10.19
CA LYS A 56 -7.23 -14.00 -8.95
C LYS A 56 -6.31 -13.80 -7.75
N PHE A 57 -5.23 -14.57 -7.66
CA PHE A 57 -4.25 -14.42 -6.59
C PHE A 57 -3.56 -13.05 -6.62
N VAL A 58 -3.17 -12.55 -7.79
CA VAL A 58 -2.60 -11.20 -7.92
C VAL A 58 -3.62 -10.12 -7.53
N GLU A 59 -4.89 -10.26 -7.93
CA GLU A 59 -5.97 -9.35 -7.51
C GLU A 59 -6.18 -9.36 -5.98
N GLU A 60 -6.12 -10.53 -5.34
CA GLU A 60 -6.18 -10.63 -3.88
C GLU A 60 -5.00 -9.90 -3.21
N LEU A 61 -3.79 -10.03 -3.76
CA LEU A 61 -2.61 -9.30 -3.25
C LEU A 61 -2.76 -7.80 -3.43
N MET A 62 -3.33 -7.34 -4.56
CA MET A 62 -3.62 -5.93 -4.79
C MET A 62 -4.61 -5.38 -3.76
N ASN A 63 -5.72 -6.10 -3.52
CA ASN A 63 -6.71 -5.71 -2.53
C ASN A 63 -6.11 -5.61 -1.12
N ARG A 64 -5.30 -6.61 -0.72
CA ARG A 64 -4.59 -6.56 0.58
C ARG A 64 -3.60 -5.42 0.67
N ASN A 65 -2.89 -5.09 -0.41
CA ASN A 65 -1.98 -3.95 -0.44
C ASN A 65 -2.74 -2.62 -0.28
N GLU A 66 -3.93 -2.48 -0.88
CA GLU A 66 -4.80 -1.32 -0.70
C GLU A 66 -5.33 -1.19 0.73
N GLU A 67 -5.75 -2.29 1.35
CA GLU A 67 -6.17 -2.33 2.75
C GLU A 67 -5.03 -1.88 3.68
N LEU A 68 -3.82 -2.42 3.49
CA LEU A 68 -2.64 -2.02 4.27
C LEU A 68 -2.32 -0.53 4.09
N MET A 69 -2.38 -0.01 2.87
CA MET A 69 -2.19 1.41 2.62
C MET A 69 -3.23 2.27 3.34
N PHE A 70 -4.49 1.82 3.38
CA PHE A 70 -5.54 2.53 4.10
C PHE A 70 -5.24 2.58 5.60
N ASP A 71 -4.90 1.45 6.21
CA ASP A 71 -4.59 1.37 7.64
C ASP A 71 -3.42 2.30 8.01
N ILE A 72 -2.34 2.28 7.24
CA ILE A 72 -1.18 3.14 7.52
C ILE A 72 -1.51 4.62 7.30
N LYS A 73 -2.38 4.98 6.35
CA LYS A 73 -2.84 6.37 6.19
C LYS A 73 -3.62 6.83 7.42
N VAL A 74 -4.50 5.99 7.97
CA VAL A 74 -5.25 6.29 9.20
C VAL A 74 -4.28 6.50 10.36
N GLU A 75 -3.29 5.62 10.54
CA GLU A 75 -2.31 5.80 11.59
C GLU A 75 -1.43 7.04 11.39
N LEU A 76 -1.06 7.37 10.15
CA LEU A 76 -0.26 8.56 9.84
C LEU A 76 -1.03 9.84 10.17
N ILE A 77 -2.33 9.91 9.85
CA ILE A 77 -3.19 11.04 10.23
C ILE A 77 -3.21 11.18 11.75
N THR A 78 -3.39 10.08 12.48
CA THR A 78 -3.38 10.07 13.95
C THR A 78 -2.06 10.58 14.50
N THR A 79 -0.93 10.11 13.98
CA THR A 79 0.41 10.58 14.38
C THR A 79 0.60 12.08 14.06
N MET A 80 0.09 12.56 12.93
CA MET A 80 0.17 13.98 12.56
C MET A 80 -0.68 14.85 13.50
N ASP A 81 -1.87 14.39 13.89
CA ASP A 81 -2.72 15.07 14.86
C ASP A 81 -2.02 15.17 16.23
N GLU A 82 -1.32 14.11 16.68
CA GLU A 82 -0.51 14.14 17.89
C GLU A 82 0.61 15.20 17.81
N ILE A 83 1.33 15.26 16.68
CA ILE A 83 2.36 16.29 16.44
C ILE A 83 1.75 17.69 16.50
N HIS A 84 0.59 17.88 15.87
CA HIS A 84 -0.10 19.16 15.89
C HIS A 84 -0.56 19.55 17.29
N HIS A 85 -1.12 18.61 18.05
CA HIS A 85 -1.54 18.83 19.43
C HIS A 85 -0.35 19.25 20.32
N GLN A 86 0.76 18.49 20.25
CA GLN A 86 1.99 18.81 20.96
C GLN A 86 2.52 20.19 20.56
N LYS A 87 2.56 20.53 19.27
CA LYS A 87 3.06 21.83 18.81
C LYS A 87 2.21 23.00 19.30
N MET A 88 0.89 22.82 19.37
CA MET A 88 -0.05 23.85 19.81
C MET A 88 -0.06 24.05 21.34
N GLY A 89 0.52 23.12 22.11
CA GLY A 89 0.72 23.25 23.55
C GLY A 89 -0.54 23.10 24.38
N TYR A 90 -1.48 22.25 23.92
CA TYR A 90 -2.61 21.78 24.71
C TYR A 90 -2.22 20.61 25.62
#